data_AF-A0A1W9ZVE0-F1
#
_entry.id   AF-A0A1W9ZVE0-F1
#
_cell.length_a   1.000
_cell.length_b   1.000
_cell.length_c   1.000
_cell.angle_alpha   90.00
_cell.angle_beta   90.00
_cell.angle_gamma   90.00
#
_symmetry.space_group_name_H-M   'P 1'
#
loop_
_entity.id
_entity.type
_entity.pdbx_description
1 polymer ?
#
loop_
_entity_poly.entity_id
_entity_poly.type
_entity_poly.pdbx_seq_one_letter_code
_entity_poly.pdbx_strand_id
1 'polypeptide(L)'
;MLMSAPLSVDTANYLAQTKGLMSLVEETRTNNQHLLTAAGNFEQANRGQMGSVAQSVLADLYSTANQNNQVLDSITTGLTTTHSQFDGQEATNASAVLHAGGSIYS
;
A
#
# COMPACT_ATOMS: atom_id res chain seq x y z
N MET A 1 -20.76 17.67 -31.03
CA MET A 1 -20.10 17.96 -29.74
C MET A 1 -19.70 16.63 -29.13
N LEU A 2 -18.41 16.31 -29.15
CA LEU A 2 -17.88 15.10 -28.54
C LEU A 2 -17.82 15.31 -27.02
N MET A 3 -18.67 14.62 -26.26
CA MET A 3 -18.51 14.51 -24.81
C MET A 3 -17.19 13.77 -24.56
N SER A 4 -16.18 14.51 -24.11
CA SER A 4 -14.97 13.96 -23.52
C SER A 4 -15.37 12.96 -22.44
N ALA A 5 -14.89 11.73 -22.57
CA ALA A 5 -15.31 10.58 -21.78
C ALA A 5 -15.32 10.88 -20.27
N PRO A 6 -16.47 10.75 -19.57
CA PRO A 6 -16.56 10.97 -18.12
C PRO A 6 -15.83 9.90 -17.29
N LEU A 7 -15.28 8.86 -17.92
CA LEU A 7 -14.70 7.69 -17.24
C LEU A 7 -13.21 7.85 -16.86
N SER A 8 -12.44 8.73 -17.51
CA SER A 8 -10.99 8.83 -17.27
C SER A 8 -10.62 9.68 -16.05
N VAL A 9 -11.41 10.70 -15.71
CA VAL A 9 -11.10 11.62 -14.60
C VAL A 9 -11.36 10.96 -13.25
N ASP A 10 -12.46 10.23 -13.12
CA ASP A 10 -12.79 9.50 -11.88
C ASP A 10 -11.83 8.34 -11.64
N THR A 11 -11.42 7.63 -12.71
CA THR A 11 -10.45 6.53 -12.61
C THR A 11 -9.05 7.04 -12.28
N ALA A 12 -8.60 8.13 -12.90
CA ALA A 12 -7.31 8.75 -12.58
C ALA A 12 -7.25 9.22 -11.11
N ASN A 13 -8.33 9.84 -10.61
CA ASN A 13 -8.44 10.23 -9.20
C ASN A 13 -8.42 9.03 -8.25
N TYR A 14 -9.07 7.92 -8.63
CA TYR A 14 -9.07 6.68 -7.86
C TYR A 14 -7.67 6.04 -7.79
N LEU A 15 -6.97 5.96 -8.92
CA LEU A 15 -5.60 5.45 -8.99
C LEU A 15 -4.63 6.33 -8.18
N ALA A 16 -4.78 7.66 -8.24
CA ALA A 16 -3.98 8.59 -7.45
C ALA A 16 -4.18 8.39 -5.94
N GLN A 17 -5.43 8.24 -5.49
CA GLN A 17 -5.75 7.94 -4.08
C GLN A 17 -5.18 6.59 -3.64
N THR A 18 -5.31 5.56 -4.49
CA THR A 18 -4.77 4.22 -4.23
C THR A 18 -3.25 4.27 -4.07
N LYS A 19 -2.55 4.98 -4.96
CA LYS A 19 -1.09 5.21 -4.85
C LYS A 19 -0.72 5.95 -3.56
N GLY A 20 -1.47 6.98 -3.19
CA GLY A 20 -1.27 7.68 -1.92
C GLY A 20 -1.40 6.75 -0.71
N LEU A 21 -2.42 5.88 -0.71
CA LEU A 21 -2.60 4.87 0.33
C LEU A 21 -1.45 3.84 0.36
N MET A 22 -0.97 3.40 -0.80
CA MET A 22 0.20 2.52 -0.91
C MET A 22 1.45 3.17 -0.31
N SER A 23 1.67 4.47 -0.55
CA SER A 23 2.78 5.22 0.06
C SER A 23 2.66 5.29 1.58
N LEU A 24 1.47 5.54 2.12
CA LEU A 24 1.24 5.55 3.58
C LEU A 24 1.49 4.19 4.22
N VAL A 25 1.09 3.10 3.55
CA VAL A 25 1.34 1.72 4.01
C VAL A 25 2.85 1.44 4.07
N GLU A 26 3.61 1.87 3.07
CA GLU A 26 5.06 1.71 3.04
C GLU A 26 5.77 2.55 4.10
N GLU A 27 5.32 3.79 4.31
CA GLU A 27 5.83 4.65 5.39
C GLU A 27 5.58 4.02 6.77
N THR A 28 4.38 3.44 6.97
CA THR A 28 4.06 2.74 8.22
C THR A 28 4.96 1.51 8.42
N ARG A 29 5.23 0.75 7.37
CA ARG A 29 6.16 -0.39 7.40
C ARG A 29 7.58 0.06 7.78
N THR A 30 8.02 1.17 7.19
CA THR A 30 9.32 1.80 7.49
C THR A 30 9.40 2.22 8.96
N ASN A 31 8.34 2.83 9.49
CA ASN A 31 8.27 3.22 10.90
C ASN A 31 8.34 1.99 11.85
N ASN A 32 7.69 0.88 11.51
CA ASN A 32 7.83 -0.36 12.26
C ASN A 32 9.28 -0.88 12.28
N GLN A 33 9.99 -0.81 11.15
CA GLN A 33 11.40 -1.19 11.08
C GLN A 33 12.30 -0.28 11.94
N HIS A 34 12.03 1.02 11.95
CA HIS A 34 12.75 1.95 12.83
C HIS A 34 12.52 1.63 14.30
N LEU A 35 11.28 1.34 14.70
CA LEU A 35 10.95 0.91 16.06
C LEU A 35 11.67 -0.39 16.45
N LEU A 36 11.67 -1.39 15.56
CA LEU A 36 12.37 -2.66 15.77
C LEU A 36 13.89 -2.46 15.94
N THR A 37 14.47 -1.58 15.14
CA THR A 37 15.89 -1.23 15.23
C THR A 37 16.22 -0.54 16.55
N ALA A 38 15.39 0.42 16.97
CA ALA A 38 15.54 1.10 18.25
C ALA A 38 15.39 0.14 19.43
N ALA A 39 14.43 -0.79 19.36
CA ALA A 39 14.23 -1.84 20.35
C ALA A 39 15.47 -2.74 20.46
N GLY A 40 16.03 -3.19 19.33
CA GLY A 40 17.26 -4.00 19.32
C GLY A 40 18.47 -3.28 19.91
N ASN A 41 18.64 -1.98 19.60
CA ASN A 41 19.70 -1.17 20.20
C ASN A 41 19.51 -1.01 21.71
N PHE A 42 18.28 -0.79 22.17
CA PHE A 42 17.95 -0.69 23.59
C PHE A 42 18.21 -2.03 24.31
N GLU A 43 17.80 -3.15 23.73
CA GLU A 43 18.07 -4.49 24.28
C GLU A 43 19.56 -4.77 24.40
N GLN A 44 20.33 -4.42 23.36
CA GLN A 44 21.78 -4.61 23.35
C GLN A 44 22.48 -3.75 24.41
N ALA A 45 22.08 -2.47 24.53
CA ALA A 45 22.65 -1.55 25.51
C ALA A 45 22.36 -1.95 26.96
N ASN A 46 21.24 -2.64 27.21
CA ASN A 46 20.79 -3.02 28.54
C ASN A 46 20.88 -4.53 28.81
N ARG A 47 21.65 -5.27 28.00
CA ARG A 47 21.75 -6.73 28.10
C ARG A 47 22.16 -7.16 29.51
N GLY A 48 21.33 -7.99 30.15
CA GLY A 48 21.56 -8.49 31.51
C GLY A 48 21.24 -7.48 32.63
N GLN A 49 20.84 -6.24 32.30
CA GLN A 49 20.50 -5.19 33.25
C GLN A 49 19.01 -4.82 33.23
N MET A 50 18.25 -5.32 32.24
CA MET A 50 16.80 -5.08 32.15
C MET A 50 16.01 -5.85 33.21
N GLY A 51 15.14 -5.13 33.93
CA GLY A 51 14.10 -5.75 34.75
C GLY A 51 13.02 -6.43 33.91
N SER A 52 12.21 -7.29 34.55
CA SER A 52 11.15 -8.07 33.90
C SER A 52 10.14 -7.23 33.12
N VAL A 53 9.79 -6.03 33.63
CA VAL A 53 8.87 -5.10 32.95
C VAL A 53 9.45 -4.62 31.63
N ALA A 54 10.72 -4.22 31.60
CA ALA A 54 11.37 -3.75 30.38
C ALA A 54 11.49 -4.88 29.34
N GLN A 55 11.79 -6.10 29.78
CA GLN A 55 11.82 -7.29 28.91
C GLN A 55 10.44 -7.58 28.30
N SER A 56 9.36 -7.48 29.09
CA SER A 56 7.99 -7.67 28.61
C SER A 56 7.61 -6.62 27.56
N VAL A 57 7.88 -5.34 27.84
CA VAL A 57 7.58 -4.25 26.89
C VAL A 57 8.33 -4.43 25.58
N LEU A 58 9.59 -4.86 25.63
CA LEU A 58 10.37 -5.20 24.44
C LEU A 58 9.74 -6.34 23.63
N ALA A 59 9.34 -7.42 24.31
CA ALA A 59 8.67 -8.55 23.66
C ALA A 59 7.34 -8.12 23.00
N ASP A 60 6.56 -7.28 23.68
CA ASP A 60 5.30 -6.74 23.17
C ASP A 60 5.53 -5.84 21.95
N LEU A 61 6.59 -5.03 21.95
CA LEU A 61 7.00 -4.21 20.80
C LEU A 61 7.34 -5.08 19.59
N TYR A 62 8.15 -6.12 19.76
CA TYR A 62 8.48 -7.05 18.67
C TYR A 62 7.23 -7.75 18.12
N SER A 63 6.36 -8.24 19.01
CA SER A 63 5.11 -8.92 18.63
C SER A 63 4.17 -7.98 17.85
N THR A 64 3.95 -6.77 18.38
CA THR A 64 3.06 -5.77 17.78
C THR A 64 3.58 -5.30 16.42
N ALA A 65 4.88 -5.02 16.29
CA ALA A 65 5.47 -4.62 15.02
C ALA A 65 5.34 -5.71 13.94
N ASN A 66 5.50 -6.98 14.32
CA ASN A 66 5.29 -8.10 13.40
C ASN A 66 3.83 -8.24 12.96
N GLN A 67 2.88 -8.13 13.90
CA GLN A 67 1.44 -8.15 13.59
C GLN A 67 1.05 -6.99 12.67
N ASN A 68 1.55 -5.79 12.95
CA ASN A 68 1.33 -4.63 12.10
C ASN A 68 1.85 -4.88 10.67
N ASN A 69 3.06 -5.44 10.52
CA ASN A 69 3.61 -5.75 9.20
C ASN A 69 2.75 -6.76 8.42
N GLN A 70 2.20 -7.79 9.07
CA GLN A 70 1.28 -8.74 8.43
C GLN A 70 -0.02 -8.08 7.94
N VAL A 71 -0.56 -7.14 8.72
CA VAL A 71 -1.74 -6.36 8.31
C VAL A 71 -1.39 -5.47 7.11
N LEU A 72 -0.24 -4.79 7.15
CA LEU A 72 0.23 -3.93 6.06
C LEU A 72 0.47 -4.73 4.76
N ASP A 73 0.95 -5.98 4.84
CA ASP A 73 1.11 -6.87 3.68
C ASP A 73 -0.24 -7.22 3.03
N SER A 74 -1.25 -7.49 3.86
CA SER A 74 -2.61 -7.76 3.41
C SER A 74 -3.22 -6.54 2.70
N ILE A 75 -3.03 -5.35 3.27
CA ILE A 75 -3.46 -4.08 2.67
C ILE A 75 -2.73 -3.83 1.35
N THR A 76 -1.40 -4.02 1.32
CA THR A 76 -0.57 -3.83 0.11
C THR A 76 -1.06 -4.72 -1.02
N THR A 77 -1.37 -5.98 -0.71
CA THR A 77 -1.90 -6.94 -1.70
C THR A 77 -3.25 -6.48 -2.23
N GLY A 78 -4.19 -6.11 -1.36
CA GLY A 78 -5.50 -5.61 -1.77
C GLY A 78 -5.42 -4.35 -2.64
N LEU A 79 -4.57 -3.39 -2.26
CA LEU A 79 -4.35 -2.17 -3.04
C LEU A 79 -3.72 -2.46 -4.40
N THR A 80 -2.74 -3.36 -4.46
CA THR A 80 -2.06 -3.74 -5.71
C THR A 80 -3.00 -4.47 -6.67
N THR A 81 -3.80 -5.42 -6.16
CA THR A 81 -4.82 -6.11 -6.95
C THR A 81 -5.83 -5.12 -7.51
N THR A 82 -6.31 -4.20 -6.68
CA THR A 82 -7.31 -3.22 -7.10
C THR A 82 -6.74 -2.26 -8.14
N HIS A 83 -5.54 -1.70 -7.90
CA HIS A 83 -4.85 -0.87 -8.88
C HIS A 83 -4.69 -1.57 -10.24
N SER A 84 -4.28 -2.85 -10.23
CA SER A 84 -4.07 -3.62 -11.46
C SER A 84 -5.38 -3.89 -12.22
N GLN A 85 -6.48 -4.12 -11.50
CA GLN A 85 -7.80 -4.32 -12.12
C GLN A 85 -8.30 -3.06 -12.82
N PHE A 86 -8.18 -1.90 -12.19
CA PHE A 86 -8.62 -0.64 -12.80
C PHE A 86 -7.75 -0.24 -14.00
N ASP A 87 -6.44 -0.40 -13.90
CA ASP A 87 -5.51 -0.12 -15.00
C ASP A 87 -5.78 -1.02 -16.23
N GLY A 88 -6.01 -2.33 -15.99
CA GLY A 88 -6.38 -3.27 -17.06
C GLY A 88 -7.76 -3.00 -17.68
N GLN A 89 -8.72 -2.52 -16.88
CA GLN A 89 -10.05 -2.15 -17.36
C GLN A 89 -9.97 -0.90 -18.26
N GLU A 90 -9.16 0.11 -17.89
CA GLU A 90 -8.94 1.28 -18.75
C GLU A 90 -8.29 0.89 -20.09
N ALA A 91 -7.27 0.04 -20.07
CA ALA A 91 -6.63 -0.43 -21.31
C ALA A 91 -7.61 -1.17 -22.23
N THR A 92 -8.48 -2.01 -21.66
CA THR A 92 -9.53 -2.75 -22.40
C THR A 92 -10.55 -1.78 -23.00
N ASN A 93 -11.04 -0.82 -22.21
CA ASN A 93 -12.03 0.16 -22.65
C ASN A 93 -11.46 1.09 -23.74
N ALA A 94 -10.20 1.53 -23.61
CA ALA A 94 -9.52 2.32 -24.62
C ALA A 94 -9.39 1.58 -25.96
N SER A 95 -9.03 0.30 -25.92
CA SER A 95 -8.97 -0.57 -27.10
C SER A 95 -10.34 -0.71 -27.79
N ALA A 96 -11.41 -0.89 -27.01
CA ALA A 96 -12.77 -0.99 -27.52
C ALA A 96 -13.24 0.31 -28.21
N VAL A 97 -12.92 1.48 -27.64
CA VAL A 97 -13.25 2.78 -28.25
C VAL A 97 -12.49 3.00 -29.56
N LEU A 98 -11.21 2.62 -29.63
CA LEU A 98 -10.42 2.73 -30.86
C LEU A 98 -10.97 1.82 -31.97
N HIS A 99 -11.36 0.58 -31.63
CA HIS A 99 -12.01 -0.34 -32.57
C HIS A 99 -13.37 0.18 -33.05
N ALA A 100 -14.21 0.65 -32.13
CA ALA A 100 -15.52 1.20 -32.47
C ALA A 100 -15.39 2.47 -33.32
N GLY A 101 -14.42 3.35 -33.01
CA GLY A 101 -14.12 4.55 -33.78
C GLY A 101 -13.65 4.23 -35.20
N GLY A 102 -12.82 3.19 -35.37
CA GLY A 102 -12.36 2.75 -36.69
C GLY A 102 -13.49 2.23 -37.60
N SER A 103 -14.52 1.60 -37.01
CA SER A 103 -15.68 1.07 -37.76
C SER A 103 -16.71 2.13 -38.17
N ILE A 104 -16.64 3.34 -37.63
CA ILE A 104 -17.56 4.45 -37.98
C ILE A 104 -17.06 5.22 -39.21
N TYR A 105 -15.78 5.09 -39.58
CA TYR A 105 -15.15 5.77 -40.73
C TYR A 105 -14.88 4.85 -41.93
N SER A 106 -15.40 3.62 -41.92
CA SER A 106 -15.38 2.65 -43.03
C SER A 106 -16.78 2.42 -43.59
#